data_AF-A0A521ZZW3-F1
#
_entry.id   AF-A0A521ZZW3-F1
#
_cell.length_a   1.000
_cell.length_b   1.000
_cell.length_c   1.000
_cell.angle_alpha   90.00
_cell.angle_beta   90.00
_cell.angle_gamma   90.00
#
_symmetry.space_group_name_H-M   'P 1'
#
loop_
_entity.id
_entity.type
_entity.pdbx_description
1 polymer ?
#
loop_
_entity_poly.entity_id
_entity_poly.type
_entity_poly.pdbx_seq_one_letter_code
_entity_poly.pdbx_strand_id
1 'polypeptide(L)'
;MHPLDKSELLAVTIGLAVLGGFSFWRLLLWIKSAPVKPDPWDAATEAAVQSEEAVQVCHHCLSEVPPGQWFCEHCGCAVGPYNNWMPYLQTFSEGEVFRNGVLDNVRRSPLTIFGYVLSSFTQYLIFAPVFWFFLFRNFRRTRAEDASDALKGSST
;
A
#
# COMPACT_ATOMS: atom_id res chain seq x y z
N MET A 1 -15.03 27.91 30.27
CA MET A 1 -13.90 26.95 30.28
C MET A 1 -13.15 27.17 31.58
N HIS A 2 -13.37 26.31 32.58
CA HIS A 2 -12.60 26.37 33.83
C HIS A 2 -11.16 25.94 33.53
N PRO A 3 -10.13 26.71 33.91
CA PRO A 3 -8.74 26.26 33.73
C PRO A 3 -8.53 25.00 34.57
N LEU A 4 -8.01 23.93 33.94
CA LEU A 4 -7.60 22.74 34.68
C LEU A 4 -6.52 23.13 35.68
N ASP A 5 -6.70 22.69 36.94
CA ASP A 5 -5.64 22.77 37.92
C ASP A 5 -4.44 21.91 37.49
N LYS A 6 -3.23 22.25 37.95
CA LYS A 6 -2.00 21.53 37.60
C LYS A 6 -2.07 20.05 38.00
N SER A 7 -2.79 19.75 39.08
CA SER A 7 -3.04 18.39 39.57
C SER A 7 -3.90 17.56 38.60
N GLU A 8 -4.99 18.15 38.11
CA GLU A 8 -5.89 17.55 37.10
C GLU A 8 -5.16 17.32 35.78
N LEU A 9 -4.35 18.29 35.33
CA LEU A 9 -3.54 18.15 34.12
C LEU A 9 -2.50 17.02 34.26
N LEU A 10 -1.88 16.89 35.43
CA LEU A 10 -0.92 15.83 35.73
C LEU A 10 -1.60 14.45 35.78
N ALA A 11 -2.80 14.36 36.37
CA ALA A 11 -3.58 13.12 36.40
C ALA A 11 -3.98 12.67 34.98
N VAL A 12 -4.44 13.61 34.13
CA VAL A 12 -4.82 13.32 32.74
C VAL A 12 -3.60 12.87 31.92
N THR A 13 -2.46 13.53 32.05
CA THR A 13 -1.26 13.16 31.29
C THR A 13 -0.73 11.78 31.70
N ILE A 14 -0.71 11.47 33.01
CA ILE A 14 -0.36 10.12 33.49
C ILE A 14 -1.36 9.08 32.97
N GLY A 15 -2.66 9.35 33.04
CA GLY A 15 -3.69 8.46 32.53
C GLY A 15 -3.52 8.14 31.05
N LEU A 16 -3.26 9.17 30.23
CA LEU A 16 -3.00 9.00 28.80
C LEU A 16 -1.69 8.25 28.53
N ALA A 17 -0.63 8.50 29.31
CA ALA A 17 0.63 7.79 29.18
C ALA A 17 0.49 6.30 29.50
N VAL A 18 -0.25 5.95 30.56
CA VAL A 18 -0.51 4.55 30.94
C VAL A 18 -1.37 3.85 29.89
N LEU A 19 -2.45 4.47 29.44
CA LEU A 19 -3.32 3.91 28.40
C LEU A 19 -2.59 3.77 27.06
N GLY A 20 -1.82 4.78 26.67
CA GLY A 20 -1.01 4.78 25.46
C GLY A 20 0.07 3.70 25.51
N GLY A 21 0.81 3.61 26.61
CA GLY A 21 1.83 2.59 26.84
C GLY A 21 1.25 1.17 26.83
N PHE A 22 0.12 0.95 27.51
CA PHE A 22 -0.56 -0.35 27.52
C PHE A 22 -1.07 -0.73 26.12
N SER A 23 -1.66 0.22 25.39
CA SER A 23 -2.14 -0.02 24.02
C SER A 23 -0.98 -0.35 23.07
N PHE A 24 0.13 0.38 23.16
CA PHE A 24 1.33 0.13 22.38
C PHE A 24 1.95 -1.23 22.71
N TRP A 25 2.05 -1.59 23.99
CA TRP A 25 2.49 -2.92 24.43
C TRP A 25 1.60 -4.04 23.87
N ARG A 26 0.28 -3.89 23.96
CA ARG A 26 -0.68 -4.84 23.37
C ARG A 26 -0.53 -4.97 21.87
N LEU A 27 -0.30 -3.86 21.17
CA LEU A 27 -0.02 -3.85 19.73
C LEU A 27 1.27 -4.61 19.41
N LEU A 28 2.36 -4.38 20.15
CA LEU A 28 3.62 -5.10 19.96
C LEU A 28 3.47 -6.60 20.20
N LEU A 29 2.74 -7.00 21.24
CA LEU A 29 2.45 -8.41 21.49
C LEU A 29 1.63 -9.03 20.37
N TRP A 30 0.61 -8.33 19.88
CA TRP A 30 -0.21 -8.79 18.76
C TRP A 30 0.64 -8.99 17.50
N ILE A 31 1.50 -8.02 17.15
CA ILE A 31 2.43 -8.14 16.01
C ILE A 31 3.38 -9.33 16.19
N LYS A 32 3.98 -9.49 17.38
CA LYS A 32 4.91 -10.61 17.66
C LYS A 32 4.23 -11.98 17.65
N SER A 33 2.95 -12.04 18.00
CA SER A 33 2.15 -13.27 17.98
C SER A 33 1.54 -13.58 16.62
N ALA A 34 1.70 -12.70 15.62
CA ALA A 34 1.16 -12.93 14.30
C ALA A 34 1.80 -14.21 13.72
N PRO A 35 0.99 -15.14 13.18
CA PRO A 35 1.53 -16.40 12.66
C PRO A 35 2.47 -16.11 11.50
N VAL A 36 3.74 -16.51 11.64
CA VAL A 36 4.69 -16.48 10.54
C VAL A 36 4.35 -17.65 9.62
N LYS A 37 3.81 -17.34 8.44
CA LYS A 37 3.62 -18.35 7.40
C LYS A 37 5.02 -18.80 6.96
N PRO A 38 5.33 -20.10 6.92
CA PRO A 38 6.60 -20.57 6.40
C PRO A 38 6.76 -20.10 4.95
N ASP A 39 7.98 -19.75 4.57
CA ASP A 39 8.30 -19.37 3.20
C ASP A 39 7.85 -20.49 2.25
N PRO A 40 7.03 -20.20 1.22
CA PRO A 40 6.64 -21.21 0.24
C PRO A 40 7.80 -21.71 -0.62
N TRP A 41 8.93 -21.00 -0.66
CA TRP A 41 10.09 -21.36 -1.50
C TRP A 41 11.09 -22.23 -0.75
N ASP A 42 11.67 -23.21 -1.45
CA ASP A 42 12.75 -24.03 -0.92
C ASP A 42 14.09 -23.30 -1.03
N ALA A 43 15.08 -23.76 -0.26
CA ALA A 43 16.39 -23.11 -0.18
C ALA A 43 17.13 -23.05 -1.54
N ALA A 44 16.88 -24.00 -2.45
CA ALA A 44 17.50 -23.96 -3.77
C ALA A 44 16.90 -22.85 -4.65
N THR A 45 15.58 -22.65 -4.59
CA THR A 45 14.91 -21.54 -5.30
C THR A 45 15.38 -20.19 -4.78
N GLU A 46 15.49 -20.02 -3.46
CA GLU A 46 15.99 -18.77 -2.88
C GLU A 46 17.43 -18.47 -3.33
N ALA A 47 18.30 -19.49 -3.32
CA ALA A 47 19.67 -19.35 -3.81
C ALA A 47 19.73 -19.00 -5.31
N ALA A 48 18.82 -19.55 -6.13
CA ALA A 48 18.74 -19.24 -7.55
C ALA A 48 18.30 -17.80 -7.81
N VAL A 49 17.31 -17.29 -7.05
CA VAL A 49 16.83 -15.89 -7.16
C VAL A 49 17.90 -14.89 -6.71
N GLN A 50 18.71 -15.24 -5.72
CA GLN A 50 19.81 -14.40 -5.24
C GLN A 50 21.09 -14.50 -6.08
N SER A 51 21.14 -15.38 -7.07
CA SER A 51 22.32 -15.55 -7.92
C SER A 51 22.55 -14.33 -8.83
N GLU A 52 23.80 -14.04 -9.17
CA GLU A 52 24.13 -12.96 -10.12
C GLU A 52 23.63 -13.24 -11.54
N GLU A 53 23.34 -14.51 -11.86
CA GLU A 53 22.76 -14.95 -13.13
C GLU A 53 21.23 -14.80 -13.16
N ALA A 54 20.60 -14.41 -12.05
CA ALA A 54 19.15 -14.24 -11.97
C ALA A 54 18.68 -13.10 -12.89
N VAL A 55 17.73 -13.42 -13.77
CA VAL A 55 17.14 -12.45 -14.69
C VAL A 55 16.16 -11.56 -13.93
N GLN A 56 16.41 -10.25 -13.94
CA GLN A 56 15.48 -9.25 -13.41
C GLN A 56 14.23 -9.21 -14.30
N VAL A 57 13.06 -9.29 -13.69
CA VAL A 57 11.77 -9.22 -14.39
C VAL A 57 10.92 -8.06 -13.87
N CYS A 58 10.09 -7.52 -14.74
CA CYS A 58 9.13 -6.48 -14.36
C CYS A 58 8.06 -7.09 -13.44
N HIS A 59 7.84 -6.51 -12.27
CA HIS A 59 6.82 -6.99 -11.32
C HIS A 59 5.37 -6.82 -11.81
N HIS A 60 5.15 -6.02 -12.87
CA HIS A 60 3.83 -5.78 -13.44
C HIS A 60 3.50 -6.74 -14.59
N CYS A 61 4.38 -6.84 -15.60
CA CYS A 61 4.14 -7.64 -16.81
C CYS A 61 5.00 -8.90 -16.93
N LEU A 62 5.92 -9.13 -15.98
CA LEU A 62 6.84 -10.27 -15.92
C LEU A 62 7.81 -10.38 -17.12
N SER A 63 7.90 -9.35 -17.95
CA SER A 63 8.91 -9.27 -19.02
C SER A 63 10.29 -9.06 -18.43
N GLU A 64 11.31 -9.64 -19.07
CA GLU A 64 12.71 -9.43 -18.71
C GLU A 64 13.08 -7.96 -18.79
N VAL A 65 13.88 -7.50 -17.82
CA VAL A 65 14.33 -6.11 -17.71
C VAL A 65 15.85 -6.10 -17.87
N PRO A 66 16.39 -5.46 -18.93
CA PRO A 66 17.82 -5.30 -19.08
C PRO A 66 18.45 -4.57 -17.88
N PRO A 67 19.71 -4.89 -17.52
CA PRO A 67 20.38 -4.23 -16.40
C PRO A 67 20.50 -2.72 -16.64
N GLY A 68 20.33 -1.93 -15.57
CA GLY A 68 20.45 -0.47 -15.62
C GLY A 68 19.21 0.26 -16.15
N GLN A 69 18.12 -0.45 -16.46
CA GLN A 69 16.84 0.16 -16.84
C GLN A 69 16.02 0.55 -15.62
N TRP A 70 15.37 1.72 -15.70
CA TRP A 70 14.49 2.25 -14.66
C TRP A 70 13.00 2.15 -15.00
N PHE A 71 12.69 1.85 -16.25
CA PHE A 71 11.34 1.69 -16.75
C PHE A 71 11.25 0.45 -17.63
N CYS A 72 10.17 -0.29 -17.50
CA CYS A 72 9.93 -1.44 -18.36
C CYS A 72 9.58 -0.96 -19.78
N GLU A 73 10.30 -1.44 -20.79
CA GLU A 73 10.05 -1.09 -22.20
C GLU A 73 8.70 -1.62 -22.71
N HIS A 74 8.14 -2.65 -22.08
CA HIS A 74 6.88 -3.26 -22.48
C HIS A 74 5.65 -2.56 -21.90
N CYS A 75 5.65 -2.21 -20.60
CA CYS A 75 4.48 -1.65 -19.92
C CYS A 75 4.68 -0.25 -19.35
N GLY A 76 5.91 0.28 -19.35
CA GLY A 76 6.24 1.59 -18.80
C GLY A 76 6.24 1.67 -17.27
N CYS A 77 6.04 0.55 -16.57
CA CYS A 77 6.12 0.49 -15.10
C CYS A 77 7.53 0.84 -14.62
N ALA A 78 7.63 1.55 -13.48
CA ALA A 78 8.92 1.88 -12.88
C ALA A 78 9.55 0.62 -12.26
N VAL A 79 10.72 0.24 -12.75
CA VAL A 79 11.46 -0.96 -12.35
C VAL A 79 12.83 -0.60 -11.80
N GLY A 80 13.53 -1.60 -11.27
CA GLY A 80 14.89 -1.46 -10.78
C GLY A 80 15.01 -1.43 -9.26
N PRO A 81 16.23 -1.61 -8.74
CA PRO A 81 16.49 -1.69 -7.32
C PRO A 81 16.18 -0.34 -6.65
N TYR A 82 15.54 -0.38 -5.47
CA TYR A 82 15.28 0.81 -4.66
C TYR A 82 14.48 1.93 -5.35
N ASN A 83 13.59 1.58 -6.30
CA ASN A 83 12.75 2.54 -7.03
C ASN A 83 11.98 3.51 -6.10
N ASN A 84 11.58 3.05 -4.91
CA ASN A 84 10.85 3.84 -3.91
C ASN A 84 11.75 4.68 -2.98
N TRP A 85 13.07 4.49 -3.01
CA TRP A 85 14.02 5.19 -2.12
C TRP A 85 14.83 6.27 -2.85
N MET A 86 14.88 6.22 -4.18
CA MET A 86 15.53 7.25 -4.99
C MET A 86 14.54 8.39 -5.26
N PRO A 87 14.88 9.65 -4.90
CA PRO A 87 13.92 10.77 -4.97
C PRO A 87 13.23 10.95 -6.32
N TYR A 88 13.97 10.77 -7.42
CA TYR A 88 13.42 10.90 -8.77
C TYR A 88 12.49 9.74 -9.14
N LEU A 89 12.90 8.51 -8.88
CA LEU A 89 12.16 7.30 -9.28
C LEU A 89 10.92 7.06 -8.43
N GLN A 90 10.97 7.51 -7.17
CA GLN A 90 9.82 7.47 -6.26
C GLN A 90 8.62 8.21 -6.84
N THR A 91 8.83 9.35 -7.51
CA THR A 91 7.74 10.14 -8.12
C THR A 91 6.95 9.34 -9.16
N PHE A 92 7.64 8.52 -9.96
CA PHE A 92 6.98 7.65 -10.94
C PHE A 92 6.23 6.50 -10.29
N SER A 93 6.82 5.89 -9.26
CA SER A 93 6.20 4.80 -8.50
C SER A 93 4.93 5.29 -7.77
N GLU A 94 4.97 6.49 -7.18
CA GLU A 94 3.80 7.13 -6.57
C GLU A 94 2.73 7.47 -7.62
N GLY A 95 3.15 8.03 -8.77
CA GLY A 95 2.26 8.32 -9.88
C GLY A 95 1.53 7.07 -10.40
N GLU A 96 2.24 5.94 -10.47
CA GLU A 96 1.66 4.65 -10.83
C GLU A 96 0.60 4.21 -9.82
N VAL A 97 0.87 4.31 -8.51
CA VAL A 97 -0.11 4.00 -7.46
C VAL A 97 -1.39 4.84 -7.62
N PHE A 98 -1.25 6.16 -7.79
CA PHE A 98 -2.43 7.03 -7.97
C PHE A 98 -3.18 6.76 -9.27
N ARG A 99 -2.47 6.49 -10.37
CA ARG A 99 -3.07 6.12 -11.65
C ARG A 99 -3.87 4.82 -11.52
N ASN A 100 -3.29 3.80 -10.89
CA ASN A 100 -3.95 2.51 -10.70
C ASN A 100 -5.21 2.66 -9.84
N GLY A 101 -5.20 3.53 -8.82
CA GLY A 101 -6.40 3.86 -8.05
C GLY A 101 -7.57 4.39 -8.90
N VAL A 102 -7.28 5.14 -9.96
CA VAL A 102 -8.30 5.79 -10.81
C VAL A 102 -8.69 4.94 -12.02
N LEU A 103 -7.74 4.23 -12.62
CA LEU A 103 -7.95 3.51 -13.89
C LEU A 103 -8.13 2.01 -13.70
N ASP A 104 -7.37 1.40 -12.79
CA ASP A 104 -7.25 -0.05 -12.70
C ASP A 104 -8.15 -0.66 -11.61
N ASN A 105 -8.23 -1.99 -11.62
CA ASN A 105 -8.99 -2.76 -10.66
C ASN A 105 -8.17 -3.00 -9.39
N VAL A 106 -8.26 -2.05 -8.46
CA VAL A 106 -7.59 -2.17 -7.16
C VAL A 106 -8.46 -2.95 -6.17
N ARG A 107 -7.84 -3.84 -5.38
CA ARG A 107 -8.52 -4.58 -4.31
C ARG A 107 -9.10 -3.60 -3.29
N ARG A 108 -10.43 -3.60 -3.15
CA ARG A 108 -11.14 -2.78 -2.17
C ARG A 108 -10.98 -3.38 -0.79
N SER A 109 -10.09 -2.82 0.01
CA SER A 109 -10.01 -3.06 1.44
C SER A 109 -10.07 -1.72 2.20
N PRO A 110 -10.58 -1.68 3.45
CA PRO A 110 -10.57 -0.46 4.25
C PRO A 110 -9.17 0.14 4.38
N LEU A 111 -8.15 -0.72 4.49
CA LEU A 111 -6.74 -0.31 4.54
C LEU A 111 -6.30 0.37 3.24
N THR A 112 -6.69 -0.17 2.09
CA THR A 112 -6.38 0.41 0.78
C THR A 112 -7.05 1.78 0.60
N ILE A 113 -8.33 1.90 0.98
CA ILE A 113 -9.06 3.19 0.91
C ILE A 113 -8.39 4.23 1.81
N PHE A 114 -8.10 3.85 3.07
CA PHE A 114 -7.42 4.71 4.01
C PHE A 114 -6.04 5.15 3.49
N GLY A 115 -5.27 4.22 2.92
CA GLY A 115 -3.97 4.50 2.31
C GLY A 115 -4.07 5.55 1.19
N TYR A 116 -4.99 5.38 0.24
CA TYR A 116 -5.18 6.38 -0.83
C TYR A 116 -5.61 7.74 -0.31
N VAL A 117 -6.54 7.80 0.66
CA VAL A 117 -7.00 9.07 1.24
C VAL A 117 -5.86 9.79 1.95
N LEU A 118 -5.07 9.07 2.76
CA LEU A 118 -3.95 9.65 3.48
C LEU A 118 -2.85 10.13 2.53
N SER A 119 -2.42 9.28 1.58
CA SER A 119 -1.37 9.62 0.63
C SER A 119 -1.78 10.76 -0.32
N SER A 120 -3.04 10.82 -0.74
CA SER A 120 -3.52 11.92 -1.58
C SER A 120 -3.61 13.24 -0.80
N PHE A 121 -3.91 13.19 0.50
CA PHE A 121 -3.87 14.39 1.34
C PHE A 121 -2.46 14.96 1.45
N THR A 122 -1.44 14.10 1.62
CA THR A 122 -0.05 14.54 1.72
C THR A 122 0.52 15.06 0.40
N GLN A 123 0.12 14.48 -0.75
CA GLN A 123 0.68 14.82 -2.06
C GLN A 123 -0.09 15.94 -2.79
N TYR A 124 -1.42 15.93 -2.72
CA TYR A 124 -2.26 16.82 -3.53
C TYR A 124 -2.94 17.93 -2.74
N LEU A 125 -2.97 17.86 -1.40
CA LEU A 125 -3.59 18.84 -0.50
C LEU A 125 -4.95 19.35 -1.03
N ILE A 126 -4.98 20.54 -1.62
CA ILE A 126 -6.18 21.22 -2.14
C ILE A 126 -6.82 20.45 -3.32
N PHE A 127 -6.02 19.73 -4.11
CA PHE A 127 -6.51 18.94 -5.26
C PHE A 127 -6.94 17.51 -4.87
N ALA A 128 -6.73 17.09 -3.62
CA ALA A 128 -7.12 15.76 -3.16
C ALA A 128 -8.62 15.43 -3.39
N PRO A 129 -9.59 16.36 -3.20
CA PRO A 129 -10.99 16.09 -3.47
C PRO A 129 -11.30 15.71 -4.92
N VAL A 130 -10.56 16.27 -5.89
CA VAL A 130 -10.71 15.92 -7.31
C VAL A 130 -10.28 14.49 -7.54
N PHE A 131 -9.14 14.09 -6.98
CA PHE A 131 -8.66 12.71 -7.03
C PHE A 131 -9.66 11.75 -6.38
N TRP A 132 -10.20 12.08 -5.20
CA TRP A 132 -11.18 11.24 -4.51
C TRP A 132 -12.44 11.01 -5.35
N PHE A 133 -12.93 12.03 -6.04
CA PHE A 133 -14.07 11.89 -6.95
C PHE A 133 -13.82 10.79 -7.99
N PHE A 134 -12.66 10.82 -8.66
CA PHE A 134 -12.29 9.80 -9.64
C PHE A 134 -12.04 8.43 -9.02
N LEU A 135 -11.37 8.37 -7.88
CA LEU A 135 -11.13 7.13 -7.12
C LEU A 135 -12.43 6.43 -6.74
N PHE A 136 -13.37 7.14 -6.12
CA PHE A 136 -14.65 6.57 -5.72
C PHE A 136 -15.54 6.23 -6.92
N ARG A 137 -15.45 7.00 -8.00
CA ARG A 137 -16.12 6.64 -9.27
C ARG A 137 -15.58 5.32 -9.81
N ASN A 138 -14.26 5.12 -9.81
CA ASN A 138 -13.64 3.86 -10.25
C ASN A 138 -14.09 2.69 -9.37
N PHE A 139 -14.08 2.83 -8.04
CA PHE A 139 -14.56 1.78 -7.13
C PHE A 139 -16.04 1.41 -7.35
N ARG A 140 -16.89 2.40 -7.67
CA ARG A 140 -18.28 2.14 -8.03
C ARG A 140 -18.40 1.39 -9.36
N ARG A 141 -17.57 1.73 -10.36
CA ARG A 141 -17.51 1.05 -11.65
C ARG A 141 -17.12 -0.42 -11.46
N THR A 142 -15.98 -0.70 -10.83
CA THR A 142 -15.51 -2.08 -10.63
C THR A 142 -16.51 -2.89 -9.80
N ARG A 143 -17.23 -2.27 -8.84
CA ARG A 143 -18.28 -2.97 -8.08
C ARG A 143 -19.43 -3.43 -8.97
N ALA A 144 -19.81 -2.63 -9.95
CA ALA A 144 -20.85 -3.01 -10.90
C ALA A 144 -20.38 -4.14 -11.84
N GLU A 145 -19.11 -4.10 -12.25
CA GLU A 145 -18.48 -5.17 -13.05
C GLU A 145 -18.46 -6.50 -12.27
N ASP A 146 -17.94 -6.53 -11.04
CA ASP A 146 -17.91 -7.73 -10.19
C ASP A 146 -19.31 -8.34 -10.00
N ALA A 147 -20.32 -7.49 -9.79
CA ALA A 147 -21.71 -7.94 -9.62
C ALA A 147 -22.28 -8.55 -10.91
N SER A 148 -21.92 -8.00 -12.07
CA SER A 148 -22.34 -8.53 -13.37
C SER A 148 -21.69 -9.87 -13.70
N ASP A 149 -20.42 -10.05 -13.32
CA ASP A 149 -19.69 -11.30 -13.55
C ASP A 149 -20.15 -12.41 -12.61
N ALA A 150 -20.48 -12.08 -11.36
CA ALA A 150 -21.09 -13.01 -10.42
C ALA A 150 -22.44 -13.56 -10.92
N LEU A 151 -23.25 -12.72 -11.56
CA LEU A 151 -24.52 -13.14 -12.16
C LEU A 151 -24.32 -14.08 -13.36
N LYS A 152 -23.31 -13.83 -14.20
CA LYS A 152 -22.98 -14.70 -15.35
C LYS A 152 -22.40 -16.04 -14.89
N GLY A 153 -21.49 -16.05 -13.93
CA GLY A 153 -20.86 -17.27 -13.41
C GLY A 153 -21.81 -18.21 -12.67
N SER A 154 -22.96 -17.72 -12.18
CA SER A 154 -24.00 -18.53 -11.56
C SER A 154 -24.93 -19.24 -12.58
N SER A 155 -24.79 -18.94 -13.87
CA SER A 155 -25.67 -19.46 -14.93
C SER A 155 -25.06 -20.60 -15.76
N THR A 156 -23.92 -21.13 -15.33
CA THR A 156 -23.22 -22.32 -15.84
C THR A 156 -23.08 -23.35 -14.74
#